data_AF-A0ABD3V0J9-F1
#
_entry.id   AF-A0ABD3V0J9-F1
#
_cell.length_a   1.000
_cell.length_b   1.000
_cell.length_c   1.000
_cell.angle_alpha   90.00
_cell.angle_beta   90.00
_cell.angle_gamma   90.00
#
_symmetry.space_group_name_H-M   'P 1'
#
loop_
_entity.id
_entity.type
_entity.pdbx_description
1 polymer ?
#
loop_
_entity_poly.entity_id
_entity_poly.type
_entity_poly.pdbx_seq_one_letter_code
_entity_poly.pdbx_strand_id
1 'polypeptide(L)'
;MPTNRRNIEIQLMRKFIKNLHSLDIVCNSNILSDFGSEFNKLFGLDELPDRGTLSEMSRKPDFEYIKLSSRNVDFQNADWRLNDGIEYPSGKSMALTEVEVKHLFQMYGVLYPNIAISAESVCISYRSVRQVSIYGSILGTKHGRSYRSAMILAHWSDGDCKIAGCNSVDLTPRPGQIEKLLLHNLFVDGKMCLHLIAKVIWFTELDESLKNMYGKPVEVWRSDSFEREGPAVFIPVQRIKSKFVYAYKTIKSKKVIIVCPRDRYLV
;
A
#
# COMPACT_ATOMS: atom_id res chain seq x y z
N MET A 1 -30.85 -31.05 24.59
CA MET A 1 -29.46 -30.85 24.12
C MET A 1 -29.44 -29.69 23.12
N PRO A 2 -29.03 -28.47 23.52
CA PRO A 2 -29.00 -27.32 22.62
C PRO A 2 -27.90 -27.53 21.58
N THR A 3 -28.28 -27.61 20.31
CA THR A 3 -27.36 -27.95 19.22
C THR A 3 -26.51 -26.73 18.87
N ASN A 4 -25.18 -26.90 18.81
CA ASN A 4 -24.16 -25.87 18.57
C ASN A 4 -24.16 -25.26 17.15
N ARG A 5 -25.32 -25.27 16.47
CA ARG A 5 -25.47 -24.92 15.05
C ARG A 5 -25.08 -23.46 14.79
N ARG A 6 -25.41 -22.55 15.71
CA ARG A 6 -25.09 -21.12 15.59
C ARG A 6 -23.58 -20.84 15.61
N ASN A 7 -22.79 -21.53 16.44
CA ASN A 7 -21.35 -21.32 16.44
C ASN A 7 -20.67 -21.96 15.23
N ILE A 8 -21.18 -23.11 14.77
CA ILE A 8 -20.71 -23.73 13.52
C ILE A 8 -20.99 -22.82 12.34
N GLU A 9 -22.19 -22.24 12.27
CA GLU A 9 -22.60 -21.27 11.25
C GLU A 9 -21.74 -20.00 11.30
N ILE A 10 -21.49 -19.43 12.48
CA ILE A 10 -20.61 -18.27 12.64
C ILE A 10 -19.16 -18.62 12.23
N GLN A 11 -18.67 -19.82 12.54
CA GLN A 11 -17.34 -20.24 12.10
C GLN A 11 -17.28 -20.49 10.59
N LEU A 12 -18.34 -21.04 10.00
CA LEU A 12 -18.48 -21.19 8.55
C LEU A 12 -18.56 -19.83 7.85
N MET A 13 -19.36 -18.89 8.34
CA MET A 13 -19.45 -17.53 7.82
C MET A 13 -18.11 -16.81 7.95
N ARG A 14 -17.42 -16.91 9.10
CA ARG A 14 -16.05 -16.36 9.26
C ARG A 14 -15.06 -17.01 8.28
N LYS A 15 -15.21 -18.30 7.98
CA LYS A 15 -14.36 -19.02 7.02
C LYS A 15 -14.70 -18.64 5.58
N PHE A 16 -15.98 -18.40 5.26
CA PHE A 16 -16.46 -17.88 3.98
C PHE A 16 -16.00 -16.45 3.74
N ILE A 17 -16.13 -15.57 4.74
CA ILE A 17 -15.66 -14.18 4.70
C ILE A 17 -14.14 -14.12 4.62
N LYS A 18 -13.42 -15.02 5.30
CA LYS A 18 -11.95 -15.15 5.12
C LYS A 18 -11.53 -15.60 3.73
N ASN A 19 -12.38 -16.36 3.03
CA ASN A 19 -12.13 -16.84 1.68
C ASN A 19 -12.67 -15.88 0.60
N LEU A 20 -13.36 -14.80 0.98
CA LEU A 20 -13.61 -13.63 0.14
C LEU A 20 -12.32 -12.80 0.03
N HIS A 21 -11.23 -13.43 -0.41
CA HIS A 21 -10.43 -12.73 -1.39
C HIS A 21 -11.39 -12.51 -2.53
N SER A 22 -11.82 -11.26 -2.71
CA SER A 22 -12.56 -10.84 -3.89
C SER A 22 -11.94 -11.57 -5.07
N LEU A 23 -12.65 -12.56 -5.61
CA LEU A 23 -12.40 -12.98 -6.98
C LEU A 23 -12.31 -11.66 -7.73
N ASP A 24 -11.21 -11.44 -8.45
CA ASP A 24 -11.12 -10.30 -9.36
C ASP A 24 -12.32 -10.46 -10.29
N ILE A 25 -13.42 -9.77 -9.97
CA ILE A 25 -14.61 -9.80 -10.79
C ILE A 25 -14.11 -9.16 -12.06
N VAL A 26 -14.11 -9.94 -13.14
CA VAL A 26 -13.78 -9.41 -14.46
C VAL A 26 -14.80 -8.30 -14.68
N CYS A 27 -14.35 -7.05 -14.57
CA CYS A 27 -15.18 -5.88 -14.81
C CYS A 27 -15.56 -5.88 -16.29
N ASN A 28 -16.67 -6.56 -16.60
CA ASN A 28 -17.33 -6.41 -17.88
C ASN A 28 -18.07 -5.06 -17.89
N SER A 29 -18.47 -4.61 -19.09
CA SER A 29 -19.21 -3.35 -19.28
C SER A 29 -20.54 -3.29 -18.53
N ASN A 30 -21.03 -4.42 -18.02
CA ASN A 30 -22.37 -4.57 -17.45
C ASN A 30 -22.35 -4.58 -15.92
N ILE A 31 -21.19 -4.50 -15.26
CA ILE A 31 -21.12 -4.56 -13.79
C ILE A 31 -21.93 -3.45 -13.10
N LEU A 32 -22.01 -2.28 -13.74
CA LEU A 32 -22.82 -1.16 -13.27
C LEU A 32 -24.32 -1.38 -13.51
N SER A 33 -24.73 -2.08 -14.57
CA SER A 33 -26.14 -2.46 -14.75
C SER A 33 -26.54 -3.56 -13.77
N ASP A 34 -25.64 -4.51 -13.53
CA ASP A 34 -25.94 -5.73 -12.79
C ASP A 34 -25.90 -5.50 -11.27
N PHE A 35 -25.02 -4.61 -10.81
CA PHE A 35 -24.78 -4.39 -9.37
C PHE A 35 -24.79 -2.92 -8.97
N GLY A 36 -24.96 -1.96 -9.89
CA GLY A 36 -24.89 -0.53 -9.58
C GLY A 36 -25.93 -0.10 -8.55
N SER A 37 -27.12 -0.70 -8.56
CA SER A 37 -28.17 -0.40 -7.57
C SER A 37 -27.77 -0.87 -6.16
N GLU A 38 -27.08 -2.00 -6.06
CA GLU A 38 -26.55 -2.60 -4.84
C GLU A 38 -25.35 -1.80 -4.31
N PHE A 39 -24.46 -1.35 -5.19
CA PHE A 39 -23.36 -0.44 -4.83
C PHE A 39 -23.90 0.90 -4.31
N ASN A 40 -24.93 1.46 -4.93
CA ASN A 40 -25.58 2.68 -4.46
C ASN A 40 -26.19 2.52 -3.05
N LYS A 41 -26.74 1.34 -2.74
CA LYS A 41 -27.19 1.03 -1.37
C LYS A 41 -26.03 1.01 -0.37
N LEU A 42 -24.82 0.58 -0.77
CA LEU A 42 -23.63 0.62 0.09
C LEU A 42 -23.16 2.05 0.36
N PHE A 43 -23.21 2.93 -0.64
CA PHE A 43 -22.87 4.35 -0.47
C PHE A 43 -23.86 5.09 0.45
N GLY A 44 -25.13 4.67 0.49
CA GLY A 44 -26.15 5.22 1.39
C GLY A 44 -26.14 4.69 2.83
N LEU A 45 -25.29 3.70 3.16
CA LEU A 45 -25.16 3.19 4.54
C LEU A 45 -24.56 4.23 5.51
N ASP A 46 -23.86 5.23 4.96
CA ASP A 46 -23.17 6.29 5.73
C ASP A 46 -24.10 7.41 6.22
N GLU A 47 -25.37 7.43 5.76
CA GLU A 47 -26.36 8.45 6.11
C GLU A 47 -27.29 8.05 7.27
N LEU A 48 -27.13 6.86 7.86
CA LEU A 48 -27.94 6.41 8.99
C LEU A 48 -27.40 7.01 10.31
N PRO A 49 -28.13 7.93 10.98
CA PRO A 49 -27.62 8.69 12.12
C PRO A 49 -27.54 7.91 13.45
N ASP A 50 -27.88 6.63 13.47
CA ASP A 50 -28.18 5.88 14.72
C ASP A 50 -27.19 4.73 15.06
N ARG A 51 -25.97 4.73 14.50
CA ARG A 51 -24.95 3.74 14.89
C ARG A 51 -24.01 4.35 15.93
N GLY A 52 -24.17 3.93 17.18
CA GLY A 52 -23.62 4.58 18.37
C GLY A 52 -22.09 4.80 18.43
N THR A 53 -21.69 5.43 19.53
CA THR A 53 -20.43 6.13 19.87
C THR A 53 -19.08 5.53 19.45
N LEU A 54 -19.00 4.26 19.00
CA LEU A 54 -17.77 3.63 18.52
C LEU A 54 -17.50 3.90 17.02
N SER A 55 -18.54 4.02 16.17
CA SER A 55 -18.32 4.33 14.74
C SER A 55 -18.05 5.82 14.49
N GLU A 56 -18.46 6.69 15.41
CA GLU A 56 -18.13 8.13 15.40
C GLU A 56 -16.66 8.38 15.74
N MET A 57 -16.02 7.49 16.51
CA MET A 57 -14.60 7.59 16.86
C MET A 57 -13.66 7.07 15.78
N SER A 58 -14.13 6.20 14.88
CA SER A 58 -13.35 5.78 13.71
C SER A 58 -13.41 6.87 12.65
N ARG A 59 -12.27 7.49 12.33
CA ARG A 59 -12.16 8.33 11.14
C ARG A 59 -12.58 7.49 9.93
N LYS A 60 -13.63 7.93 9.24
CA LYS A 60 -14.21 7.23 8.09
C LYS A 60 -13.11 6.90 7.07
N PRO A 61 -13.12 5.70 6.47
CA PRO A 61 -12.18 5.37 5.41
C PRO A 61 -12.37 6.33 4.23
N ASP A 62 -11.31 7.03 3.85
CA ASP A 62 -11.32 7.87 2.66
C ASP A 62 -11.20 6.98 1.42
N PHE A 63 -12.33 6.79 0.74
CA PHE A 63 -12.40 5.97 -0.47
C PHE A 63 -11.49 6.49 -1.58
N GLU A 64 -11.29 7.80 -1.70
CA GLU A 64 -10.36 8.37 -2.68
C GLU A 64 -8.93 7.96 -2.34
N TYR A 65 -8.54 8.04 -1.07
CA TYR A 65 -7.23 7.55 -0.63
C TYR A 65 -7.03 6.05 -0.91
N ILE A 66 -8.06 5.23 -0.70
CA ILE A 66 -7.98 3.79 -0.96
C ILE A 66 -7.81 3.51 -2.45
N LYS A 67 -8.52 4.24 -3.32
CA LYS A 67 -8.39 4.13 -4.79
C LYS A 67 -6.96 4.40 -5.26
N LEU A 68 -6.22 5.30 -4.60
CA LEU A 68 -4.81 5.58 -4.94
C LEU A 68 -3.92 4.34 -4.77
N SER A 69 -4.25 3.41 -3.88
CA SER A 69 -3.48 2.17 -3.69
C SER A 69 -3.82 1.04 -4.69
N SER A 70 -4.83 1.28 -5.54
CA SER A 70 -5.27 0.31 -6.53
C SER A 70 -4.25 0.10 -7.66
N ARG A 71 -4.45 -0.96 -8.43
CA ARG A 71 -3.67 -1.25 -9.63
C ARG A 71 -3.91 -0.21 -10.72
N ASN A 72 -5.17 0.21 -10.90
CA ASN A 72 -5.63 1.02 -12.02
C ASN A 72 -5.79 2.49 -11.62
N VAL A 73 -4.85 3.03 -10.83
CA VAL A 73 -4.90 4.43 -10.42
C VAL A 73 -4.64 5.34 -11.62
N ASP A 74 -5.46 6.36 -11.76
CA ASP A 74 -5.22 7.42 -12.74
C ASP A 74 -4.24 8.45 -12.16
N PHE A 75 -2.97 8.32 -12.54
CA PHE A 75 -1.92 9.23 -12.09
C PHE A 75 -2.11 10.67 -12.56
N GLN A 76 -2.87 10.91 -13.64
CA GLN A 76 -3.05 12.25 -14.19
C GLN A 76 -3.94 13.11 -13.29
N ASN A 77 -4.94 12.49 -12.67
CA ASN A 77 -5.97 13.17 -11.89
C ASN A 77 -5.82 12.95 -10.37
N ALA A 78 -4.84 12.16 -9.94
CA ALA A 78 -4.59 11.87 -8.53
C ALA A 78 -3.87 13.03 -7.82
N ASP A 79 -4.32 13.34 -6.60
CA ASP A 79 -3.59 14.24 -5.70
C ASP A 79 -2.62 13.45 -4.81
N TRP A 80 -1.32 13.62 -5.06
CA TRP A 80 -0.25 12.95 -4.33
C TRP A 80 0.26 13.74 -3.11
N ARG A 81 -0.25 14.96 -2.91
CA ARG A 81 0.16 15.81 -1.79
C ARG A 81 -0.27 15.19 -0.46
N LEU A 82 0.42 15.59 0.59
CA LEU A 82 0.06 15.24 1.95
C LEU A 82 -1.36 15.77 2.26
N ASN A 83 -2.22 14.90 2.79
CA ASN A 83 -3.62 15.21 3.13
C ASN A 83 -3.88 15.16 4.64
N ASP A 84 -5.04 15.66 5.07
CA ASP A 84 -5.41 15.79 6.48
C ASP A 84 -5.61 14.44 7.22
N GLY A 85 -5.74 13.34 6.48
CA GLY A 85 -5.86 11.98 7.03
C GLY A 85 -4.56 11.39 7.57
N ILE A 86 -3.42 12.09 7.38
CA ILE A 86 -2.09 11.60 7.72
C ILE A 86 -1.50 12.42 8.88
N GLU A 87 -1.29 11.75 10.00
CA GLU A 87 -0.60 12.31 11.15
C GLU A 87 0.84 11.78 11.21
N TYR A 88 1.77 12.67 11.54
CA TYR A 88 3.18 12.32 11.67
C TYR A 88 3.80 13.08 12.83
N PRO A 89 4.73 12.44 13.57
CA PRO A 89 5.50 13.11 14.60
C PRO A 89 6.50 14.08 13.97
N SER A 90 7.11 14.93 14.80
CA SER A 90 8.24 15.77 14.40
C SER A 90 9.36 14.91 13.80
N GLY A 91 9.80 15.29 12.60
CA GLY A 91 10.87 14.61 11.88
C GLY A 91 12.23 15.27 12.06
N LYS A 92 13.30 14.51 11.87
CA LYS A 92 14.68 15.03 11.84
C LYS A 92 15.02 15.50 10.43
N SER A 93 15.58 16.70 10.28
CA SER A 93 16.09 17.17 8.99
C SER A 93 17.30 16.34 8.55
N MET A 94 17.26 15.89 7.29
CA MET A 94 18.26 15.03 6.65
C MET A 94 18.44 15.48 5.19
N ALA A 95 19.51 15.00 4.55
CA ALA A 95 19.79 15.24 3.14
C ALA A 95 19.80 13.92 2.36
N LEU A 96 19.35 13.98 1.11
CA LEU A 96 19.41 12.90 0.13
C LEU A 96 20.79 12.86 -0.53
N THR A 97 21.19 11.67 -0.98
CA THR A 97 22.33 11.55 -1.91
C THR A 97 21.93 11.95 -3.32
N GLU A 98 22.90 12.24 -4.19
CA GLU A 98 22.65 12.56 -5.60
C GLU A 98 21.89 11.43 -6.33
N VAL A 99 22.22 10.17 -6.03
CA VAL A 99 21.54 9.00 -6.57
C VAL A 99 20.08 8.94 -6.10
N GLU A 100 19.83 9.24 -4.82
CA GLU A 100 18.46 9.27 -4.28
C GLU A 100 17.62 10.40 -4.89
N VAL A 101 18.21 11.59 -5.10
CA VAL A 101 17.54 12.71 -5.80
C VAL A 101 17.15 12.31 -7.22
N LYS A 102 18.04 11.65 -7.95
CA LYS A 102 17.75 11.15 -9.31
C LYS A 102 16.58 10.15 -9.33
N HIS A 103 16.55 9.21 -8.39
CA HIS A 103 15.46 8.24 -8.28
C HIS A 103 14.13 8.90 -7.88
N LEU A 104 14.16 9.88 -6.96
CA LEU A 104 12.97 10.67 -6.59
C LEU A 104 12.46 11.51 -7.77
N PHE A 105 13.35 12.12 -8.54
CA PHE A 105 12.99 12.85 -9.76
C PHE A 105 12.25 11.94 -10.74
N GLN A 106 12.78 10.75 -11.01
CA GLN A 106 12.13 9.76 -11.86
C GLN A 106 10.77 9.31 -11.31
N MET A 107 10.66 9.16 -9.99
CA MET A 107 9.39 8.82 -9.32
C MET A 107 8.35 9.93 -9.46
N TYR A 108 8.72 11.18 -9.19
CA TYR A 108 7.80 12.32 -9.35
C TYR A 108 7.37 12.52 -10.81
N GLY A 109 8.24 12.23 -11.77
CA GLY A 109 7.87 12.20 -13.19
C GLY A 109 6.76 11.19 -13.51
N VAL A 110 6.65 10.10 -12.76
CA VAL A 110 5.53 9.15 -12.85
C VAL A 110 4.27 9.68 -12.15
N LEU A 111 4.43 10.36 -11.00
CA LEU A 111 3.28 10.90 -10.26
C LEU A 111 2.62 12.09 -10.97
N TYR A 112 3.40 12.89 -11.69
CA TYR A 112 2.94 14.10 -12.35
C TYR A 112 3.24 14.06 -13.86
N PRO A 113 2.61 13.16 -14.62
CA PRO A 113 2.92 12.96 -16.04
C PRO A 113 2.64 14.20 -16.92
N ASN A 114 1.72 15.07 -16.47
CA ASN A 114 1.29 16.25 -17.21
C ASN A 114 2.02 17.53 -16.78
N ILE A 115 2.94 17.45 -15.83
CA ILE A 115 3.68 18.60 -15.30
C ILE A 115 5.15 18.43 -15.64
N ALA A 116 5.74 19.46 -16.26
CA ALA A 116 7.16 19.50 -16.53
C ALA A 116 7.95 19.71 -15.23
N ILE A 117 8.32 18.62 -14.55
CA ILE A 117 9.18 18.67 -13.37
C ILE A 117 10.63 18.86 -13.85
N SER A 118 11.31 19.89 -13.34
CA SER A 118 12.75 20.05 -13.51
C SER A 118 13.52 19.33 -12.40
N ALA A 119 14.78 18.96 -12.65
CA ALA A 119 15.62 18.34 -11.62
C ALA A 119 15.78 19.25 -10.39
N GLU A 120 15.81 20.57 -10.59
CA GLU A 120 15.90 21.59 -9.54
C GLU A 120 14.64 21.68 -8.66
N SER A 121 13.51 21.14 -9.14
CA SER A 121 12.25 21.12 -8.39
C SER A 121 12.29 20.12 -7.22
N VAL A 122 13.19 19.13 -7.27
CA VAL A 122 13.34 18.09 -6.26
C VAL A 122 14.30 18.56 -5.18
N CYS A 123 13.77 18.82 -3.97
CA CYS A 123 14.57 19.28 -2.86
C CYS A 123 15.58 18.21 -2.39
N ILE A 124 16.82 18.62 -2.08
CA ILE A 124 17.83 17.72 -1.49
C ILE A 124 17.49 17.39 -0.03
N SER A 125 16.85 18.32 0.68
CA SER A 125 16.50 18.18 2.09
C SER A 125 15.13 17.55 2.29
N TYR A 126 15.01 16.74 3.35
CA TYR A 126 13.74 16.13 3.77
C TYR A 126 13.69 15.99 5.29
N ARG A 127 12.47 15.80 5.82
CA ARG A 127 12.29 15.43 7.24
C ARG A 127 12.06 13.94 7.34
N SER A 128 12.93 13.24 8.06
CA SER A 128 12.80 11.81 8.34
C SER A 128 11.92 11.57 9.56
N VAL A 129 10.88 10.73 9.41
CA VAL A 129 9.99 10.32 10.50
C VAL A 129 10.09 8.81 10.74
N ARG A 130 9.88 8.38 11.98
CA ARG A 130 10.00 6.95 12.37
C ARG A 130 8.70 6.15 12.19
N GLN A 131 7.58 6.85 12.15
CA GLN A 131 6.26 6.28 11.93
C GLN A 131 5.30 7.39 11.51
N VAL A 132 4.18 7.01 10.90
CA VAL A 132 3.04 7.87 10.59
C VAL A 132 1.75 7.12 10.92
N SER A 133 0.68 7.84 11.19
CA SER A 133 -0.68 7.30 11.32
C SER A 133 -1.47 7.76 10.10
N ILE A 134 -2.01 6.81 9.34
CA ILE A 134 -2.79 7.09 8.14
C ILE A 134 -4.20 6.57 8.40
N TYR A 135 -5.16 7.48 8.56
CA TYR A 135 -6.55 7.17 8.97
C TYR A 135 -6.61 6.21 10.18
N GLY A 136 -5.79 6.47 11.20
CA GLY A 136 -5.70 5.64 12.42
C GLY A 136 -4.86 4.37 12.30
N SER A 137 -4.37 4.02 11.10
CA SER A 137 -3.47 2.88 10.90
C SER A 137 -2.01 3.31 10.93
N ILE A 138 -1.25 2.75 11.87
CA ILE A 138 0.19 3.04 11.99
C ILE A 138 0.97 2.37 10.86
N LEU A 139 1.84 3.15 10.22
CA LEU A 139 2.89 2.72 9.31
C LEU A 139 4.25 3.03 9.93
N GLY A 140 5.10 2.02 10.04
CA GLY A 140 6.40 2.14 10.72
C GLY A 140 7.58 2.03 9.75
N THR A 141 8.79 2.14 10.30
CA THR A 141 10.03 1.85 9.58
C THR A 141 10.75 0.64 10.19
N LYS A 142 11.65 0.02 9.42
CA LYS A 142 12.50 -1.12 9.79
C LYS A 142 13.25 -0.92 11.11
N HIS A 143 13.71 0.30 11.39
CA HIS A 143 14.44 0.66 12.60
C HIS A 143 13.57 1.29 13.69
N GLY A 144 12.24 1.33 13.49
CA GLY A 144 11.28 1.86 14.45
C GLY A 144 10.75 0.81 15.43
N ARG A 145 10.15 1.26 16.55
CA ARG A 145 9.42 0.37 17.47
C ARG A 145 8.26 -0.35 16.78
N SER A 146 7.69 0.29 15.76
CA SER A 146 6.59 -0.19 14.93
C SER A 146 7.06 -1.02 13.72
N TYR A 147 8.19 -1.74 13.81
CA TYR A 147 8.82 -2.45 12.68
C TYR A 147 7.89 -3.48 11.99
N ARG A 148 6.97 -4.10 12.74
CA ARG A 148 5.94 -5.01 12.16
C ARG A 148 5.00 -4.28 11.21
N SER A 149 4.80 -2.98 11.42
CA SER A 149 4.02 -2.11 10.55
C SER A 149 4.85 -1.49 9.42
N ALA A 150 6.10 -1.91 9.23
CA ALA A 150 6.93 -1.53 8.09
C ALA A 150 6.78 -2.52 6.91
N MET A 151 6.16 -3.67 7.13
CA MET A 151 5.94 -4.71 6.12
C MET A 151 4.70 -4.40 5.30
N ILE A 152 4.88 -4.15 4.00
CA ILE A 152 3.85 -3.64 3.10
C ILE A 152 3.72 -4.44 1.81
N LEU A 153 2.53 -4.40 1.21
CA LEU A 153 2.24 -4.84 -0.14
C LEU A 153 1.88 -3.63 -1.00
N ALA A 154 2.38 -3.55 -2.24
CA ALA A 154 1.99 -2.48 -3.17
C ALA A 154 2.11 -2.91 -4.64
N HIS A 155 1.25 -2.33 -5.50
CA HIS A 155 1.36 -2.46 -6.95
C HIS A 155 2.27 -1.34 -7.49
N TRP A 156 3.57 -1.42 -7.17
CA TRP A 156 4.51 -0.32 -7.41
C TRP A 156 5.82 -0.71 -8.07
N SER A 157 6.48 -1.78 -7.61
CA SER A 157 7.68 -2.30 -8.27
C SER A 157 7.31 -3.32 -9.33
N ASP A 158 8.02 -3.31 -10.46
CA ASP A 158 7.87 -4.29 -11.54
C ASP A 158 8.80 -5.50 -11.44
N GLY A 159 9.70 -5.54 -10.44
CA GLY A 159 10.71 -6.61 -10.33
C GLY A 159 12.13 -6.19 -10.72
N ASP A 160 12.26 -5.14 -11.53
CA ASP A 160 13.52 -4.71 -12.17
C ASP A 160 13.91 -3.29 -11.76
N CYS A 161 13.58 -2.93 -10.51
CA CYS A 161 13.89 -1.64 -9.90
C CYS A 161 13.16 -0.46 -10.55
N LYS A 162 12.18 -0.71 -11.42
CA LYS A 162 11.38 0.31 -12.09
C LYS A 162 9.98 0.37 -11.51
N ILE A 163 9.37 1.54 -11.67
CA ILE A 163 8.01 1.77 -11.25
C ILE A 163 7.10 1.06 -12.25
N ALA A 164 6.26 0.16 -11.77
CA ALA A 164 5.31 -0.57 -12.57
C ALA A 164 4.28 0.41 -13.16
N GLY A 165 4.22 0.47 -14.49
CA GLY A 165 3.26 1.32 -15.21
C GLY A 165 1.89 0.66 -15.32
N CYS A 166 0.83 1.42 -15.62
CA CYS A 166 -0.54 0.90 -15.72
C CYS A 166 -0.69 -0.27 -16.72
N ASN A 167 0.23 -0.38 -17.70
CA ASN A 167 0.22 -1.40 -18.74
C ASN A 167 0.98 -2.69 -18.38
N SER A 168 1.60 -2.80 -17.20
CA SER A 168 2.26 -4.06 -16.84
C SER A 168 1.22 -5.17 -16.65
N VAL A 169 1.39 -6.24 -17.41
CA VAL A 169 0.45 -7.36 -17.53
C VAL A 169 0.27 -8.08 -16.18
N ASP A 170 1.32 -8.12 -15.36
CA ASP A 170 1.38 -8.85 -14.09
C ASP A 170 1.64 -7.93 -12.87
N LEU A 171 0.77 -6.94 -12.65
CA LEU A 171 0.80 -6.11 -11.43
C LEU A 171 0.21 -6.86 -10.24
N THR A 172 0.88 -7.94 -9.81
CA THR A 172 0.65 -8.50 -8.48
C THR A 172 1.27 -7.59 -7.42
N PRO A 173 0.61 -7.37 -6.27
CA PRO A 173 1.18 -6.55 -5.22
C PRO A 173 2.42 -7.22 -4.64
N ARG A 174 3.56 -6.52 -4.69
CA ARG A 174 4.85 -7.07 -4.26
C ARG A 174 5.11 -6.70 -2.79
N PRO A 175 5.70 -7.61 -2.00
CA PRO A 175 6.03 -7.34 -0.62
C PRO A 175 7.33 -6.54 -0.50
N GLY A 176 7.33 -5.59 0.41
CA GLY A 176 8.51 -4.80 0.75
C GLY A 176 8.54 -4.42 2.22
N GLN A 177 9.69 -3.91 2.65
CA GLN A 177 9.90 -3.36 3.98
C GLN A 177 10.28 -1.89 3.89
N ILE A 178 9.56 -1.04 4.61
CA ILE A 178 9.87 0.40 4.69
C ILE A 178 11.14 0.60 5.51
N GLU A 179 12.18 1.15 4.89
CA GLU A 179 13.41 1.54 5.57
C GLU A 179 13.30 2.94 6.18
N LYS A 180 12.74 3.89 5.44
CA LYS A 180 12.59 5.29 5.87
C LYS A 180 11.24 5.86 5.42
N LEU A 181 10.72 6.79 6.21
CA LEU A 181 9.62 7.65 5.82
C LEU A 181 10.14 9.09 5.71
N LEU A 182 9.83 9.73 4.60
CA LEU A 182 10.37 11.02 4.18
C LEU A 182 9.21 11.98 3.95
N LEU A 183 9.18 13.07 4.70
CA LEU A 183 8.39 14.25 4.39
C LEU A 183 9.23 15.11 3.46
N HIS A 184 8.88 15.12 2.19
CA HIS A 184 9.68 15.67 1.11
C HIS A 184 8.94 16.79 0.41
N ASN A 185 9.63 17.91 0.15
CA ASN A 185 9.04 19.01 -0.59
C ASN A 185 9.38 18.89 -2.08
N LEU A 186 8.41 19.18 -2.93
CA LEU A 186 8.58 19.29 -4.38
C LEU A 186 8.04 20.65 -4.82
N PHE A 187 8.79 21.35 -5.65
CA PHE A 187 8.31 22.58 -6.27
C PHE A 187 7.50 22.25 -7.53
N VAL A 188 6.22 22.58 -7.54
CA VAL A 188 5.29 22.30 -8.63
C VAL A 188 4.46 23.55 -8.91
N ASP A 189 4.40 24.01 -10.16
CA ASP A 189 3.60 25.16 -10.58
C ASP A 189 3.80 26.42 -9.72
N GLY A 190 5.06 26.73 -9.39
CA GLY A 190 5.40 27.90 -8.59
C GLY A 190 5.14 27.75 -7.08
N LYS A 191 4.72 26.57 -6.61
CA LYS A 191 4.36 26.31 -5.21
C LYS A 191 5.14 25.13 -4.63
N MET A 192 5.45 25.23 -3.34
CA MET A 192 6.03 24.12 -2.59
C MET A 192 4.94 23.18 -2.10
N CYS A 193 5.00 21.92 -2.54
CA CYS A 193 4.06 20.87 -2.19
C CYS A 193 4.75 19.81 -1.32
N LEU A 194 4.14 19.51 -0.16
CA LEU A 194 4.65 18.51 0.76
C LEU A 194 4.11 17.12 0.43
N HIS A 195 5.00 16.13 0.39
CA HIS A 195 4.68 14.73 0.09
C HIS A 195 5.19 13.83 1.22
N LEU A 196 4.48 12.73 1.45
CA LEU A 196 4.93 11.67 2.33
C LEU A 196 5.32 10.43 1.51
N ILE A 197 6.62 10.17 1.46
CA ILE A 197 7.24 9.12 0.66
C ILE A 197 7.84 8.07 1.59
N ALA A 198 7.69 6.79 1.25
CA ALA A 198 8.42 5.69 1.86
C ALA A 198 9.60 5.29 0.97
N LYS A 199 10.79 5.10 1.58
CA LYS A 199 11.89 4.35 0.97
C LYS A 199 11.72 2.89 1.36
N VAL A 200 11.60 1.99 0.39
CA VAL A 200 11.23 0.59 0.54
C VAL A 200 12.31 -0.29 -0.07
N ILE A 201 12.65 -1.37 0.64
CA ILE A 201 13.39 -2.50 0.08
C ILE A 201 12.39 -3.58 -0.31
N TRP A 202 12.37 -3.96 -1.59
CA TRP A 202 11.46 -4.98 -2.12
C TRP A 202 12.10 -6.36 -2.03
N PHE A 203 11.33 -7.36 -1.60
CA PHE A 203 11.80 -8.75 -1.59
C PHE A 203 11.83 -9.29 -3.02
N THR A 204 12.79 -10.16 -3.34
CA THR A 204 12.86 -10.80 -4.65
C THR A 204 12.04 -12.09 -4.70
N GLU A 205 11.52 -12.39 -5.88
CA GLU A 205 10.69 -13.58 -6.12
C GLU A 205 11.49 -14.87 -5.99
N LEU A 206 10.78 -15.95 -5.69
CA LEU A 206 11.27 -17.32 -5.84
C LEU A 206 10.70 -17.95 -7.10
N ASP A 207 11.22 -19.11 -7.46
CA ASP A 207 10.64 -19.95 -8.51
C ASP A 207 9.14 -20.18 -8.23
N GLU A 208 8.29 -20.08 -9.24
CA GLU A 208 6.81 -20.09 -9.11
C GLU A 208 6.25 -21.24 -8.27
N SER A 209 6.85 -22.44 -8.39
CA SER A 209 6.48 -23.62 -7.58
C SER A 209 6.65 -23.41 -6.07
N LEU A 210 7.64 -22.63 -5.65
CA LEU A 210 7.88 -22.29 -4.24
C LEU A 210 7.06 -21.09 -3.81
N LYS A 211 6.95 -20.06 -4.67
CA LYS A 211 6.17 -18.84 -4.42
C LYS A 211 4.74 -19.18 -4.02
N ASN A 212 4.10 -20.10 -4.74
CA ASN A 212 2.70 -20.47 -4.54
C ASN A 212 2.49 -21.76 -3.72
N MET A 213 3.51 -22.25 -3.00
CA MET A 213 3.45 -23.54 -2.29
C MET A 213 2.27 -23.67 -1.32
N TYR A 214 1.88 -22.57 -0.65
CA TYR A 214 0.82 -22.55 0.36
C TYR A 214 -0.57 -22.22 -0.22
N GLY A 215 -0.68 -21.93 -1.52
CA GLY A 215 -1.90 -21.45 -2.16
C GLY A 215 -2.24 -20.01 -1.80
N LYS A 216 -3.08 -19.37 -2.62
CA LYS A 216 -3.54 -18.00 -2.37
C LYS A 216 -4.30 -17.90 -1.04
N PRO A 217 -4.12 -16.82 -0.27
CA PRO A 217 -3.37 -15.59 -0.59
C PRO A 217 -1.90 -15.63 -0.13
N VAL A 218 -1.40 -16.80 0.30
CA VAL A 218 -0.09 -16.90 0.95
C VAL A 218 0.99 -17.10 -0.10
N GLU A 219 1.99 -16.21 -0.08
CA GLU A 219 3.12 -16.26 -1.01
C GLU A 219 4.44 -16.41 -0.27
N VAL A 220 5.45 -16.95 -0.96
CA VAL A 220 6.79 -17.16 -0.41
C VAL A 220 7.80 -16.36 -1.23
N TRP A 221 8.59 -15.54 -0.54
CA TRP A 221 9.58 -14.64 -1.13
C TRP A 221 10.96 -14.86 -0.51
N ARG A 222 12.05 -14.45 -1.18
CA ARG A 222 13.40 -14.53 -0.58
C ARG A 222 13.50 -13.52 0.57
N SER A 223 13.97 -13.95 1.74
CA SER A 223 14.10 -13.03 2.90
C SER A 223 15.45 -12.31 2.97
N ASP A 224 16.45 -12.81 2.27
CA ASP A 224 17.84 -12.36 2.29
C ASP A 224 18.31 -11.79 0.94
N SER A 225 17.38 -11.63 -0.01
CA SER A 225 17.63 -11.05 -1.32
C SER A 225 16.60 -9.97 -1.59
N PHE A 226 17.10 -8.79 -1.97
CA PHE A 226 16.32 -7.60 -2.24
C PHE A 226 16.59 -7.11 -3.66
N GLU A 227 15.64 -6.37 -4.21
CA GLU A 227 15.86 -5.66 -5.47
C GLU A 227 17.00 -4.66 -5.37
N ARG A 228 17.61 -4.35 -6.52
CA ARG A 228 18.62 -3.31 -6.58
C ARG A 228 17.95 -1.93 -6.39
N GLU A 229 18.76 -0.93 -6.06
CA GLU A 229 18.23 0.42 -5.95
C GLU A 229 17.86 0.97 -7.34
N GLY A 230 16.69 1.61 -7.41
CA GLY A 230 16.14 2.28 -8.59
C GLY A 230 14.93 3.14 -8.18
N PRO A 231 14.21 3.78 -9.12
CA PRO A 231 13.07 4.65 -8.81
C PRO A 231 11.99 3.99 -7.96
N ALA A 232 11.78 2.68 -8.13
CA ALA A 232 10.77 1.92 -7.41
C ALA A 232 11.00 1.85 -5.89
N VAL A 233 12.21 2.17 -5.40
CA VAL A 233 12.47 2.19 -3.95
C VAL A 233 11.72 3.34 -3.27
N PHE A 234 11.35 4.39 -4.00
CA PHE A 234 10.54 5.48 -3.47
C PHE A 234 9.09 5.29 -3.89
N ILE A 235 8.19 5.27 -2.91
CA ILE A 235 6.75 5.11 -3.14
C ILE A 235 5.98 6.15 -2.31
N PRO A 236 5.03 6.90 -2.88
CA PRO A 236 4.12 7.71 -2.05
C PRO A 236 3.24 6.78 -1.19
N VAL A 237 3.04 7.11 0.08
CA VAL A 237 2.35 6.20 1.02
C VAL A 237 0.90 5.88 0.62
N GLN A 238 0.30 6.74 -0.19
CA GLN A 238 -0.99 6.55 -0.85
C GLN A 238 -1.03 5.27 -1.69
N ARG A 239 0.08 4.91 -2.36
CA ARG A 239 0.17 3.71 -3.24
C ARG A 239 0.36 2.40 -2.47
N ILE A 240 0.61 2.44 -1.16
CA ILE A 240 0.74 1.24 -0.34
C ILE A 240 -0.65 0.58 -0.26
N LYS A 241 -0.80 -0.65 -0.76
CA LYS A 241 -2.07 -1.39 -0.76
C LYS A 241 -2.44 -1.82 0.66
N SER A 242 -1.53 -2.50 1.33
CA SER A 242 -1.82 -3.09 2.63
C SER A 242 -0.54 -3.39 3.42
N LYS A 243 -0.72 -3.78 4.68
CA LYS A 243 0.33 -4.45 5.45
C LYS A 243 0.23 -5.96 5.22
N PHE A 244 1.21 -6.71 5.67
CA PHE A 244 1.14 -8.17 5.67
C PHE A 244 1.62 -8.78 6.99
N VAL A 245 1.11 -9.96 7.29
CA VAL A 245 1.62 -10.83 8.36
C VAL A 245 2.66 -11.76 7.74
N TYR A 246 3.71 -12.08 8.49
CA TYR A 246 4.79 -12.89 7.96
C TYR A 246 5.43 -13.82 8.97
N ALA A 247 6.14 -14.82 8.43
CA ALA A 247 7.03 -15.69 9.17
C ALA A 247 8.30 -15.95 8.36
N TYR A 248 9.46 -15.92 9.02
CA TYR A 248 10.72 -16.35 8.42
C TYR A 248 10.86 -17.86 8.55
N LYS A 249 11.32 -18.53 7.50
CA LYS A 249 11.56 -19.97 7.48
C LYS A 249 12.71 -20.32 6.54
N THR A 250 13.24 -21.53 6.69
CA THR A 250 14.13 -22.12 5.68
C THR A 250 13.36 -23.21 4.94
N ILE A 251 13.22 -23.09 3.62
CA ILE A 251 12.55 -24.07 2.76
C ILE A 251 13.55 -24.50 1.69
N LYS A 252 13.84 -25.81 1.59
CA LYS A 252 14.83 -26.37 0.65
C LYS A 252 16.16 -25.59 0.67
N SER A 253 16.69 -25.33 1.88
CA SER A 253 17.91 -24.55 2.13
C SER A 253 17.90 -23.07 1.68
N LYS A 254 16.76 -22.55 1.23
CA LYS A 254 16.57 -21.11 0.92
C LYS A 254 15.96 -20.42 2.14
N LYS A 255 16.50 -19.26 2.55
CA LYS A 255 15.89 -18.41 3.57
C LYS A 255 14.73 -17.62 2.95
N VAL A 256 13.54 -17.80 3.51
CA VAL A 256 12.32 -17.25 2.92
C VAL A 256 11.51 -16.46 3.94
N ILE A 257 10.73 -15.53 3.43
CA ILE A 257 9.65 -14.86 4.14
C ILE A 257 8.32 -15.35 3.55
N ILE A 258 7.49 -15.93 4.40
CA ILE A 258 6.12 -16.32 4.06
C ILE A 258 5.25 -15.09 4.32
N VAL A 259 4.50 -14.65 3.32
CA VAL A 259 3.74 -13.40 3.31
C VAL A 259 2.26 -13.73 3.21
N CYS A 260 1.47 -13.20 4.12
CA CYS A 260 0.01 -13.26 4.08
C CYS A 260 -0.55 -11.84 4.12
N PRO A 261 -1.22 -11.37 3.05
CA PRO A 261 -1.84 -10.05 3.04
C PRO A 261 -2.76 -9.84 4.24
N ARG A 262 -2.65 -8.67 4.87
CA ARG A 262 -3.61 -8.21 5.87
C ARG A 262 -4.38 -7.07 5.26
N ASP A 263 -5.67 -7.28 4.99
CA ASP A 263 -6.52 -6.24 4.41
C ASP A 263 -6.40 -4.94 5.21
N ARG A 264 -6.36 -3.81 4.49
CA ARG A 264 -6.61 -2.52 5.12
C ARG A 264 -8.01 -2.62 5.70
N TYR A 265 -8.15 -2.38 7.01
CA TYR A 265 -9.47 -2.26 7.62
C TYR A 265 -10.21 -1.15 6.87
N LEU A 266 -11.13 -1.55 5.99
CA LEU A 266 -12.35 -0.79 5.77
C LEU A 266 -13.07 -0.89 7.11
N VAL A 267 -12.87 0.12 7.96
CA VAL A 267 -13.62 0.25 9.21
C VAL A 267 -15.01 0.73 8.86
#